data_AF-A0A235F6D0-F1
#
_entry.id   AF-A0A235F6D0-F1
#
_cell.length_a   1.000
_cell.length_b   1.000
_cell.length_c   1.000
_cell.angle_alpha   90.00
_cell.angle_beta   90.00
_cell.angle_gamma   90.00
#
_symmetry.space_group_name_H-M   'P 1'
#
loop_
_entity.id
_entity.type
_entity.pdbx_description
1 polymer ?
#
loop_
_entity_poly.entity_id
_entity_poly.type
_entity_poly.pdbx_seq_one_letter_code
_entity_poly.pdbx_strand_id
1 'polypeptide(L)' 'MNFQVTNIELNVGSIDVGRVTLSSLFIVGDADIIRMGSIYDTPPESLVIGPDLVPLTREE' A
#
# COMPACT_ATOMS: atom_id res chain seq x y z
N MET A 1 22.67 -29.42 4.61
CA MET A 1 21.95 -28.43 3.78
C MET A 1 22.78 -27.16 3.82
N ASN A 2 23.23 -26.64 2.68
CA ASN A 2 24.02 -25.40 2.62
C ASN A 2 23.05 -24.21 2.51
N PHE A 3 22.93 -23.44 3.58
CA PHE A 3 22.19 -22.17 3.58
C PHE A 3 23.17 -21.04 3.30
N GLN A 4 23.07 -20.44 2.13
CA GLN A 4 23.92 -19.34 1.69
C GLN A 4 23.10 -18.05 1.68
N VAL A 5 23.51 -17.07 2.48
CA VAL A 5 22.92 -15.73 2.50
C VAL A 5 23.87 -14.79 1.77
N THR A 6 23.41 -14.23 0.66
CA THR A 6 24.11 -13.14 -0.03
C THR A 6 23.50 -11.82 0.44
N ASN A 7 24.20 -11.12 1.33
CA ASN A 7 23.83 -9.75 1.69
C ASN A 7 24.37 -8.81 0.58
N ILE A 8 23.51 -8.50 -0.38
CA ILE A 8 23.76 -7.44 -1.35
C ILE A 8 23.43 -6.15 -0.60
N GLU A 9 24.44 -5.45 -0.12
CA GLU A 9 24.34 -4.25 0.70
C GLU A 9 23.29 -3.28 0.13
N LEU A 10 22.05 -3.36 0.65
CA LEU A 10 20.92 -2.61 0.12
C LEU A 10 21.03 -1.18 0.67
N ASN A 11 21.82 -0.36 -0.01
CA ASN A 11 22.08 1.01 0.39
C ASN A 11 20.97 1.94 -0.13
N VAL A 12 20.06 2.26 0.77
CA VAL A 12 18.94 3.16 0.51
C VAL A 12 19.35 4.53 1.04
N GLY A 13 19.75 5.42 0.14
CA GLY A 13 20.21 6.77 0.48
C GLY A 13 19.10 7.61 1.09
N SER A 14 18.34 8.32 0.25
CA SER A 14 17.20 9.12 0.73
C SER A 14 15.92 8.72 0.01
N ILE A 15 14.88 8.45 0.78
CA ILE A 15 13.52 8.25 0.27
C ILE A 15 12.68 9.39 0.81
N ASP A 16 11.99 10.08 -0.10
CA ASP A 16 10.96 11.06 0.24
C ASP A 16 9.62 10.53 -0.26
N VAL A 17 8.70 10.27 0.67
CA VAL A 17 7.34 9.78 0.38
C VAL A 17 6.36 10.91 0.67
N GLY A 18 5.92 11.61 -0.37
CA GLY A 18 5.09 12.81 -0.24
C GLY A 18 3.69 12.56 0.34
N ARG A 19 2.79 11.91 -0.42
CA ARG A 19 1.42 11.59 0.04
C ARG A 19 1.12 10.11 -0.17
N VAL A 20 0.62 9.50 0.89
CA VAL A 20 0.20 8.10 0.94
C VAL A 20 -1.33 8.10 1.08
N THR A 21 -2.05 7.50 0.13
CA THR A 21 -3.52 7.41 0.15
C THR A 21 -3.99 6.16 0.90
N LEU A 22 -5.31 5.95 0.97
CA LEU A 22 -5.88 4.71 1.48
C LEU A 22 -5.32 3.50 0.70
N SER A 23 -4.98 2.44 1.42
CA SER A 23 -4.44 1.17 0.88
C SER A 23 -3.11 1.28 0.13
N SER A 24 -2.15 2.04 0.67
CA SER A 24 -0.79 2.10 0.10
C SER A 24 0.17 1.14 0.80
N LEU A 25 1.07 0.53 0.02
CA LEU A 25 2.18 -0.29 0.53
C LEU A 25 3.48 0.15 -0.17
N PHE A 26 4.46 0.59 0.61
CA PHE A 26 5.79 0.93 0.12
C PHE A 26 6.80 -0.05 0.72
N ILE A 27 7.54 -0.76 -0.13
CA ILE A 27 8.49 -1.80 0.27
C ILE A 27 9.86 -1.52 -0.35
N VAL A 28 10.89 -1.75 0.46
CA VAL A 28 12.30 -1.65 0.11
C VAL A 28 12.96 -2.97 0.48
N GLY A 29 13.46 -3.70 -0.51
CA GLY A 29 13.88 -5.09 -0.38
C GLY A 29 12.87 -6.07 -1.01
N ASP A 30 13.09 -7.36 -0.80
CA ASP A 30 12.31 -8.41 -1.47
C ASP A 30 11.09 -8.85 -0.66
N ALA A 31 10.01 -9.19 -1.38
CA ALA A 31 8.86 -9.88 -0.85
C ALA A 31 8.51 -11.06 -1.77
N ASP A 32 8.52 -12.28 -1.24
CA ASP A 32 8.18 -13.50 -1.99
C ASP A 32 6.68 -13.50 -2.37
N ILE A 33 5.82 -13.14 -1.42
CA ILE A 33 4.37 -13.02 -1.65
C ILE A 33 3.81 -11.85 -0.85
N ILE A 34 3.08 -10.96 -1.52
CA ILE A 34 2.26 -9.92 -0.89
C ILE A 34 0.79 -10.26 -1.15
N ARG A 35 0.03 -10.50 -0.08
CA ARG A 35 -1.43 -10.71 -0.17
C ARG A 35 -2.15 -9.56 0.49
N MET A 36 -2.94 -8.83 -0.29
CA MET A 36 -3.82 -7.78 0.19
C MET A 36 -5.27 -8.27 0.09
N GLY A 37 -6.02 -8.13 1.18
CA GLY A 37 -7.42 -8.48 1.25
C GLY A 37 -8.21 -7.31 1.80
N SER A 38 -9.35 -7.02 1.20
CA SER A 38 -10.35 -6.13 1.75
C SER A 38 -11.64 -6.94 1.91
N ILE A 39 -12.19 -6.98 3.11
CA ILE A 39 -13.47 -7.61 3.39
C ILE A 39 -14.45 -6.46 3.62
N TYR A 40 -15.38 -6.29 2.69
CA TYR A 40 -16.53 -5.41 2.89
C TYR A 40 -17.65 -6.26 3.49
N ASP A 41 -18.04 -5.93 4.71
CA ASP A 41 -19.13 -6.60 5.44
C ASP A 41 -20.51 -5.95 5.16
N THR A 42 -20.58 -5.11 4.14
CA THR A 42 -21.80 -4.40 3.76
C THR A 42 -22.53 -5.18 2.67
N PRO A 43 -23.82 -5.55 2.88
CA PRO A 43 -24.63 -6.19 1.84
C PRO A 43 -24.66 -5.35 0.55
N PRO A 44 -24.76 -5.96 -0.66
CA PRO A 44 -24.79 -5.25 -1.94
C PRO A 44 -25.86 -4.15 -2.01
N GLU A 45 -26.97 -4.33 -1.29
CA GLU A 45 -28.09 -3.41 -1.23
C GLU A 45 -27.84 -2.21 -0.30
N SER A 46 -26.85 -2.30 0.60
CA SER A 46 -26.37 -1.22 1.47
C SER A 46 -25.13 -0.51 0.92
N LEU A 47 -24.75 -0.80 -0.33
CA LEU A 47 -23.74 -0.03 -1.03
C LEU A 47 -24.24 1.41 -1.15
N VAL A 48 -23.74 2.29 -0.27
CA VAL A 48 -23.89 3.74 -0.42
C VAL A 48 -23.07 4.12 -1.64
N ILE A 49 -23.68 4.08 -2.83
CA ILE A 49 -23.21 4.84 -3.98
C ILE A 49 -23.48 6.31 -3.63
N GLY A 50 -22.70 6.83 -2.70
CA GLY A 50 -22.55 8.25 -2.50
C GLY A 50 -21.59 8.76 -3.56
N PRO A 51 -21.82 9.93 -4.18
CA PRO A 51 -20.86 10.57 -5.09
C PRO A 51 -19.54 11.01 -4.42
N ASP A 52 -19.31 10.66 -3.15
CA ASP A 52 -18.29 11.31 -2.31
C ASP A 52 -16.98 10.50 -2.18
N LEU A 53 -16.55 9.85 -3.27
CA LEU A 53 -15.13 9.46 -3.42
C LEU A 53 -14.22 10.66 -3.74
N VAL A 54 -14.62 11.86 -3.30
CA VAL A 54 -13.85 13.09 -3.37
C VAL A 54 -14.05 13.84 -2.05
N PRO A 55 -12.99 13.98 -1.25
CA PRO A 55 -12.58 15.34 -0.99
C PRO A 55 -11.14 15.51 -1.49
N LEU A 56 -10.99 15.69 -2.80
CA LEU A 56 -10.00 16.66 -3.27
C LEU A 56 -10.54 18.03 -2.84
N THR A 57 -10.39 18.36 -1.56
CA THR A 57 -10.45 19.76 -1.13
C THR A 57 -9.43 20.52 -1.97
N ARG A 58 -9.88 21.60 -2.63
CA ARG A 58 -8.96 22.53 -3.30
C ARG A 58 -8.00 23.09 -2.25
N GLU A 59 -6.70 23.05 -2.56
CA GLU A 59 -5.69 23.84 -1.84
C GLU A 59 -5.87 25.31 -2.28
N GLU A 60 -6.11 26.20 -1.31
CA GLU A 60 -5.88 27.66 -1.44
C GLU A 60 -4.44 27.98 -1.02
#